data_AF-A0AAI9HYZ9-F1
#
_entry.id   AF-A0AAI9HYZ9-F1
#
_cell.length_a   1.000
_cell.length_b   1.000
_cell.length_c   1.000
_cell.angle_alpha   90.00
_cell.angle_beta   90.00
_cell.angle_gamma   90.00
#
_symmetry.space_group_name_H-M   'P 1'
#
loop_
_entity.id
_entity.type
_entity.pdbx_description
1 polymer ?
#
loop_
_entity_poly.entity_id
_entity_poly.type
_entity_poly.pdbx_seq_one_letter_code
_entity_poly.pdbx_strand_id
1 'polypeptide(L)'
;MIIGKLNWLINIKKDLYENNGRDLYDIIFETLENNKMTYPTFLSTASEGHGFSPSEGNGYALDQDWDIPDEFDEVSFMFGDYENSTISPQKFVGLMQVITDNYITEHPEKKEAVERSMMRLKERYT
;
A
#
# COMPACT_ATOMS: atom_id res chain seq x y z
N MET A 1 18.82 -14.55 3.20
CA MET A 1 18.10 -14.54 1.90
C MET A 1 16.70 -14.02 2.15
N ILE A 2 16.43 -12.78 1.72
CA ILE A 2 15.12 -12.10 1.89
C ILE A 2 14.11 -12.60 0.83
N ILE A 3 14.61 -13.12 -0.30
CA ILE A 3 13.82 -13.56 -1.47
C ILE A 3 12.70 -14.53 -1.07
N GLY A 4 12.95 -15.49 -0.16
CA GLY A 4 11.90 -16.44 0.26
C GLY A 4 10.74 -15.82 1.05
N LYS A 5 10.94 -14.69 1.74
CA LYS A 5 9.92 -14.08 2.61
C LYS A 5 8.95 -13.16 1.86
N LEU A 6 9.34 -12.65 0.69
CA LEU A 6 8.55 -11.71 -0.10
C LEU A 6 8.03 -12.33 -1.40
N ASN A 7 8.13 -13.65 -1.56
CA ASN A 7 7.63 -14.37 -2.74
C ASN A 7 6.16 -14.06 -3.01
N TRP A 8 5.34 -13.96 -1.97
CA TRP A 8 3.94 -13.56 -2.12
C TRP A 8 3.87 -12.23 -2.89
N LEU A 9 4.53 -11.17 -2.42
CA LEU A 9 4.50 -9.87 -3.09
C LEU A 9 5.11 -9.94 -4.51
N ILE A 10 6.25 -10.60 -4.68
CA ILE A 10 6.94 -10.72 -5.98
C ILE A 10 6.04 -11.39 -7.03
N ASN A 11 5.25 -12.39 -6.64
CA ASN A 11 4.39 -13.15 -7.56
C ASN A 11 3.29 -12.28 -8.21
N ILE A 12 2.86 -11.21 -7.55
CA ILE A 12 1.83 -10.29 -8.05
C ILE A 12 2.43 -9.03 -8.68
N LYS A 13 3.76 -8.91 -8.76
CA LYS A 13 4.46 -7.73 -9.30
C LYS A 13 3.96 -7.35 -10.70
N LYS A 14 3.91 -8.35 -11.59
CA LYS A 14 3.52 -8.13 -12.99
C LYS A 14 2.10 -7.56 -13.07
N ASP A 15 1.17 -8.18 -12.35
CA ASP A 15 -0.23 -7.77 -12.35
C ASP A 15 -0.40 -6.34 -11.82
N LEU A 16 0.31 -5.98 -10.74
CA LEU A 16 0.30 -4.62 -10.20
C LEU A 16 0.87 -3.61 -11.20
N TYR A 17 1.99 -3.93 -11.84
CA TYR A 17 2.63 -3.04 -12.81
C TYR A 17 1.74 -2.78 -14.03
N GLU A 18 1.04 -3.81 -14.53
CA GLU A 18 0.10 -3.70 -15.65
C GLU A 18 -1.21 -2.97 -15.27
N ASN A 19 -1.44 -2.73 -13.98
CA ASN A 19 -2.65 -2.11 -13.44
C ASN A 19 -2.39 -0.76 -12.74
N ASN A 20 -1.38 -0.01 -13.16
CA ASN A 20 -1.00 1.29 -12.56
C ASN A 20 -0.66 1.22 -11.05
N GLY A 21 -0.24 0.05 -10.57
CA GLY A 21 0.15 -0.18 -9.17
C GLY A 21 1.66 -0.26 -8.96
N ARG A 22 2.47 0.22 -9.91
CA ARG A 22 3.93 0.14 -9.86
C ARG A 22 4.51 0.84 -8.63
N ASP A 23 4.15 2.10 -8.41
CA ASP A 23 4.73 2.90 -7.33
C ASP A 23 4.31 2.34 -5.95
N LEU A 24 3.05 1.93 -5.82
CA LEU A 24 2.56 1.23 -4.63
C LEU A 24 3.34 -0.06 -4.36
N TYR A 25 3.56 -0.88 -5.39
CA TYR A 25 4.37 -2.10 -5.26
C TYR A 25 5.79 -1.77 -4.81
N ASP A 26 6.45 -0.81 -5.47
CA ASP A 26 7.86 -0.48 -5.20
C ASP A 26 8.02 0.05 -3.76
N ILE A 27 7.09 0.89 -3.28
CA ILE A 27 7.05 1.37 -1.89
C ILE A 27 6.87 0.22 -0.89
N ILE A 28 5.88 -0.66 -1.10
CA ILE A 28 5.65 -1.79 -0.18
C ILE A 28 6.85 -2.75 -0.20
N PHE A 29 7.40 -3.02 -1.38
CA PHE A 29 8.55 -3.89 -1.52
C PHE A 29 9.76 -3.33 -0.76
N GLU A 30 10.11 -2.07 -0.96
CA GLU A 30 11.21 -1.41 -0.23
C GLU A 30 10.96 -1.40 1.28
N THR A 31 9.73 -1.09 1.70
CA THR A 31 9.32 -1.08 3.11
C THR A 31 9.61 -2.42 3.79
N LEU A 32 9.21 -3.52 3.14
CA LEU A 32 9.34 -4.86 3.68
C LEU A 32 10.77 -5.40 3.56
N GLU A 33 11.44 -5.16 2.43
CA GLU A 33 12.82 -5.60 2.20
C GLU A 33 13.78 -4.98 3.23
N ASN A 34 13.57 -3.70 3.56
CA ASN A 34 14.38 -2.98 4.54
C ASN A 34 13.86 -3.09 5.97
N ASN A 35 12.84 -3.93 6.23
CA ASN A 35 12.21 -4.13 7.54
C ASN A 35 11.77 -2.83 8.23
N LYS A 36 11.34 -1.83 7.45
CA LYS A 36 10.87 -0.54 7.98
C LYS A 36 9.51 -0.67 8.68
N MET A 37 8.68 -1.56 8.17
CA MET A 37 7.34 -1.83 8.68
C MET A 37 6.91 -3.24 8.27
N THR A 38 6.01 -3.87 9.03
CA THR A 38 5.37 -5.13 8.60
C THR A 38 4.14 -4.84 7.73
N TYR A 39 3.76 -5.76 6.84
CA TYR A 39 2.59 -5.55 5.98
C TYR A 39 1.28 -5.30 6.76
N PRO A 40 0.95 -6.04 7.84
CA PRO A 40 -0.24 -5.74 8.65
C PRO A 40 -0.21 -4.32 9.25
N THR A 41 0.96 -3.85 9.68
CA THR A 41 1.11 -2.47 10.17
C THR A 41 0.91 -1.46 9.05
N PHE A 42 1.51 -1.71 7.87
CA PHE A 42 1.35 -0.87 6.68
C PHE A 42 -0.12 -0.72 6.29
N LEU A 43 -0.86 -1.82 6.23
CA LEU A 43 -2.29 -1.80 5.92
C LEU A 43 -3.10 -1.09 7.01
N SER A 44 -2.75 -1.27 8.29
CA SER A 44 -3.41 -0.55 9.39
C SER A 44 -3.23 0.96 9.27
N THR A 45 -2.00 1.43 9.04
CA THR A 45 -1.68 2.85 8.83
C THR A 45 -2.44 3.42 7.63
N ALA A 46 -2.45 2.71 6.50
CA ALA A 46 -3.22 3.12 5.33
C ALA A 46 -4.74 3.17 5.63
N SER A 47 -5.27 2.22 6.40
CA SER A 47 -6.69 2.19 6.79
C SER A 47 -7.10 3.33 7.73
N GLU A 48 -6.13 3.93 8.42
CA GLU A 48 -6.30 5.12 9.25
C GLU A 48 -6.19 6.42 8.44
N GLY A 49 -5.86 6.32 7.15
CA GLY A 49 -5.76 7.42 6.22
C GLY A 49 -4.39 8.08 6.14
N HIS A 50 -3.36 7.40 6.64
CA HIS A 50 -1.98 7.88 6.60
C HIS A 50 -1.18 7.15 5.51
N GLY A 51 -0.50 7.95 4.71
CA GLY A 51 0.50 7.50 3.77
C GLY A 51 1.76 6.99 4.45
N PHE A 52 2.75 6.59 3.65
CA PHE A 52 4.01 6.10 4.18
C PHE A 52 5.16 6.36 3.20
N SER A 53 6.35 6.63 3.76
CA SER A 53 7.58 6.87 3.01
C SER A 53 8.72 6.02 3.58
N PRO A 54 9.15 4.93 2.89
CA PRO A 54 10.26 4.09 3.36
C PRO A 54 11.63 4.78 3.30
N SER A 55 11.78 5.77 2.43
CA SER A 55 13.00 6.55 2.21
C SER A 55 12.66 7.95 1.68
N GLU A 56 13.59 8.89 1.87
CA GLU A 56 13.41 10.28 1.42
C GLU A 56 13.05 10.35 -0.07
N GLY A 57 11.99 11.09 -0.37
CA GLY A 57 11.47 11.21 -1.72
C GLY A 57 10.77 9.97 -2.27
N ASN A 58 10.67 8.85 -1.55
CA ASN A 58 9.88 7.69 -1.99
C ASN A 58 8.73 7.46 -1.02
N GLY A 59 7.50 7.64 -1.47
CA GLY A 59 6.34 7.47 -0.61
C GLY A 59 5.02 7.81 -1.29
N TYR A 60 3.95 7.77 -0.51
CA TYR A 60 2.62 8.18 -0.94
C TYR A 60 1.91 8.92 0.18
N ALA A 61 0.95 9.75 -0.20
CA ALA A 61 0.08 10.48 0.72
C ALA A 61 -1.37 9.98 0.62
N LEU A 62 -2.06 9.99 1.76
CA LEU A 62 -3.48 9.74 1.88
C LEU A 62 -4.17 10.96 2.50
N ASP A 63 -5.49 10.88 2.69
CA ASP A 63 -6.29 12.04 3.09
C ASP A 63 -5.88 12.67 4.43
N GLN A 64 -5.35 11.92 5.39
CA GLN A 64 -4.86 12.51 6.65
C GLN A 64 -3.50 13.20 6.51
N ASP A 65 -2.83 13.08 5.36
CA ASP A 65 -1.59 13.80 5.08
C ASP A 65 -1.85 15.13 4.34
N TRP A 66 -3.08 15.36 3.90
CA TRP A 66 -3.49 16.60 3.23
C TRP A 66 -3.84 17.67 4.26
N ASP A 67 -3.60 18.94 3.90
CA ASP A 67 -3.98 20.09 4.75
C ASP A 67 -5.49 20.12 5.03
N ILE A 68 -6.29 19.69 4.05
CA ILE A 68 -7.75 19.58 4.13
C ILE A 68 -8.15 18.17 3.69
N PRO A 69 -8.36 17.22 4.61
CA PRO A 69 -8.71 15.84 4.27
C PRO A 69 -9.97 15.70 3.39
N ASP A 70 -10.93 16.61 3.54
CA ASP A 70 -12.17 16.62 2.74
C ASP A 70 -11.94 16.94 1.25
N GLU A 71 -10.78 17.48 0.89
CA GLU A 71 -10.40 17.77 -0.50
C GLU A 71 -9.68 16.59 -1.18
N PHE A 72 -9.44 15.49 -0.46
CA PHE A 72 -8.76 14.32 -0.99
C PHE A 72 -9.52 13.66 -2.14
N ASP A 73 -8.93 13.67 -3.33
CA ASP A 73 -9.49 13.06 -4.54
C ASP A 73 -8.53 12.07 -5.23
N GLU A 74 -7.26 12.01 -4.82
CA GLU A 74 -6.25 11.12 -5.36
C GLU A 74 -5.17 10.69 -4.35
N VAL A 75 -4.60 9.51 -4.58
CA VAL A 75 -3.39 9.04 -3.90
C VAL A 75 -2.19 9.46 -4.74
N SER A 76 -1.41 10.41 -4.24
CA SER A 76 -0.19 10.87 -4.90
C SER A 76 1.03 10.08 -4.44
N PHE A 77 1.83 9.62 -5.40
CA PHE A 77 3.10 8.94 -5.18
C PHE A 77 4.26 9.89 -5.48
N MET A 78 5.24 9.93 -4.59
CA MET A 78 6.43 10.78 -4.70
C MET A 78 7.64 9.92 -5.06
N PHE A 79 8.47 10.41 -5.99
CA PHE A 79 9.80 9.87 -6.29
C PHE A 79 10.83 11.00 -6.43
N GLY A 80 11.73 11.13 -5.45
CA GLY A 80 12.58 12.30 -5.28
C GLY A 80 11.78 13.52 -4.80
N ASP A 81 12.09 14.69 -5.37
CA ASP A 81 11.44 15.97 -5.01
C ASP A 81 10.13 16.24 -5.79
N TYR A 82 9.65 15.25 -6.56
CA TYR A 82 8.53 15.43 -7.47
C TYR A 82 7.48 14.33 -7.31
N GLU A 83 6.22 14.69 -7.57
CA GLU A 83 5.15 13.73 -7.78
C GLU A 83 5.45 12.91 -9.04
N ASN A 84 5.40 11.59 -8.88
CA ASN A 84 5.71 10.63 -9.95
C ASN A 84 4.44 10.14 -10.65
N SER A 85 3.41 9.81 -9.88
CA SER A 85 2.11 9.38 -10.40
C SER A 85 1.00 9.56 -9.39
N THR A 86 -0.25 9.52 -9.85
CA THR A 86 -1.44 9.51 -8.99
C THR A 86 -2.40 8.40 -9.41
N ILE A 87 -3.19 7.91 -8.45
CA ILE A 87 -4.31 6.99 -8.70
C ILE A 87 -5.53 7.41 -7.88
N SER A 88 -6.72 7.04 -8.33
CA SER A 88 -7.94 7.31 -7.54
C SER A 88 -7.96 6.50 -6.24
N PRO A 89 -8.67 6.96 -5.19
CA PRO A 89 -8.82 6.22 -3.94
C PRO A 89 -9.41 4.82 -4.15
N GLN A 90 -10.36 4.67 -5.07
CA GLN A 90 -10.95 3.36 -5.39
C GLN A 90 -9.94 2.43 -6.07
N LYS A 91 -9.05 2.98 -6.91
CA LYS A 91 -7.98 2.20 -7.53
C LYS A 91 -6.96 1.76 -6.48
N PHE A 92 -6.61 2.63 -5.54
CA PHE A 92 -5.76 2.29 -4.40
C PHE A 92 -6.34 1.14 -3.58
N VAL A 93 -7.62 1.23 -3.18
CA VAL A 93 -8.34 0.15 -2.48
C VAL A 93 -8.30 -1.16 -3.27
N GLY A 94 -8.55 -1.12 -4.58
CA GLY A 94 -8.52 -2.30 -5.43
C GLY A 94 -7.15 -2.98 -5.48
N LEU A 95 -6.08 -2.20 -5.59
CA LEU A 95 -4.71 -2.72 -5.58
C LEU A 95 -4.33 -3.26 -4.19
N MET A 96 -4.69 -2.56 -3.12
CA MET A 96 -4.47 -3.01 -1.75
C MET A 96 -5.19 -4.33 -1.44
N GLN A 97 -6.38 -4.55 -2.03
CA GLN A 97 -7.09 -5.82 -1.92
C GLN A 97 -6.31 -6.97 -2.57
N VAL A 98 -5.81 -6.79 -3.81
CA VAL A 98 -5.00 -7.81 -4.50
C VAL A 98 -3.76 -8.18 -3.68
N ILE A 99 -3.08 -7.18 -3.13
CA ILE A 99 -1.91 -7.39 -2.26
C ILE A 99 -2.31 -8.15 -0.99
N THR A 100 -3.41 -7.75 -0.37
CA THR A 100 -3.94 -8.35 0.86
C THR A 100 -4.31 -9.81 0.67
N ASP A 101 -5.04 -10.15 -0.39
CA ASP A 101 -5.48 -11.52 -0.68
C ASP A 101 -4.29 -12.47 -0.82
N ASN A 102 -3.24 -11.97 -1.48
CA ASN A 102 -2.04 -12.75 -1.69
C ASN A 102 -1.16 -12.84 -0.43
N TYR A 103 -1.12 -11.79 0.41
CA TYR A 103 -0.53 -11.86 1.75
C TYR A 103 -1.21 -12.90 2.64
N ILE A 104 -2.55 -12.92 2.66
CA ILE A 104 -3.35 -13.85 3.47
C ILE A 104 -3.13 -15.30 3.04
N THR A 105 -2.94 -15.54 1.73
CA THR A 105 -2.65 -16.87 1.20
C THR A 105 -1.35 -17.45 1.78
N GLU A 106 -0.33 -16.61 1.96
CA GLU A 106 0.96 -17.00 2.55
C GLU A 106 0.95 -16.99 4.09
N HIS A 107 0.11 -16.12 4.69
CA HIS A 107 0.04 -15.89 6.14
C HIS A 107 -1.39 -16.06 6.70
N PRO A 108 -1.98 -17.26 6.60
CA PRO A 108 -3.37 -17.50 7.01
C PRO A 108 -3.62 -17.22 8.50
N GLU A 109 -2.60 -17.30 9.36
CA GLU A 109 -2.67 -16.97 10.78
C GLU A 109 -2.89 -15.48 11.05
N LYS A 110 -2.64 -14.61 10.07
CA LYS A 110 -2.84 -13.15 10.15
C LYS A 110 -4.14 -12.68 9.53
N LYS A 111 -4.88 -13.58 8.88
CA LYS A 111 -6.07 -13.30 8.08
C LYS A 111 -7.05 -12.35 8.77
N GLU A 112 -7.53 -12.71 9.95
CA GLU A 112 -8.58 -11.96 10.65
C GLU A 112 -8.17 -10.51 10.96
N ALA A 113 -6.90 -10.30 11.34
CA ALA A 113 -6.38 -8.97 11.65
C ALA A 113 -6.25 -8.12 10.38
N VAL A 114 -5.74 -8.70 9.29
CA VAL A 114 -5.54 -8.02 8.01
C VAL A 114 -6.87 -7.70 7.34
N GLU A 115 -7.84 -8.63 7.36
CA GLU A 115 -9.18 -8.40 6.81
C GLU A 115 -9.92 -7.26 7.51
N ARG A 116 -9.75 -7.09 8.83
CA ARG A 116 -10.29 -5.95 9.56
C ARG A 116 -9.72 -4.62 9.07
N SER A 117 -8.41 -4.52 8.89
CA SER A 117 -7.78 -3.30 8.36
C SER A 117 -8.18 -3.04 6.91
N MET A 118 -8.28 -4.09 6.08
CA MET A 118 -8.76 -3.98 4.70
C MET A 118 -10.22 -3.50 4.63
N MET A 119 -11.07 -3.96 5.54
CA MET A 119 -12.47 -3.50 5.65
C MET A 119 -12.54 -2.02 6.00
N ARG A 120 -11.77 -1.57 6.99
CA ARG A 120 -11.65 -0.15 7.33
C ARG A 120 -11.15 0.70 6.17
N LEU A 121 -10.16 0.21 5.42
CA LEU A 121 -9.65 0.90 4.24
C LEU A 121 -10.74 1.07 3.17
N LYS A 122 -11.58 0.06 2.95
CA LYS A 122 -12.72 0.15 2.03
C LYS A 122 -13.76 1.15 2.52
N GLU A 123 -14.18 1.05 3.79
CA GLU A 123 -15.16 1.97 4.39
C GLU A 123 -14.73 3.44 4.30
N ARG A 124 -13.42 3.68 4.28
CA ARG A 124 -12.87 5.03 4.16
C ARG A 124 -12.92 5.61 2.74
N TYR A 125 -12.70 4.77 1.72
CA TYR A 125 -12.43 5.23 0.35
C TYR A 125 -13.38 4.67 -0.72
N THR A 126 -14.45 3.99 -0.32
CA THR A 126 -15.51 3.43 -1.20
C THR A 126 -16.88 3.80 -0.66
#